data_AF-A0A848HTV7-F1
#
_entry.id   AF-A0A848HTV7-F1
#
_cell.length_a   1.000
_cell.length_b   1.000
_cell.length_c   1.000
_cell.angle_alpha   90.00
_cell.angle_beta   90.00
_cell.angle_gamma   90.00
#
_symmetry.space_group_name_H-M   'P 1'
#
loop_
_entity.id
_entity.type
_entity.pdbx_description
1 polymer ?
#
loop_
_entity_poly.entity_id
_entity_poly.type
_entity_poly.pdbx_seq_one_letter_code
_entity_poly.pdbx_strand_id
1 'polypeptide(L)' 'MSNIKRRLAALEMASPHGPAIWRRIIQHSDQTEDEAIAAYGRDRIAPSDRLIIRKIVDHTVQLGG' A
#
# COMPACT_ATOMS: atom_id res chain seq x y z
N MET A 1 5.92 9.37 17.65
CA MET A 1 5.43 8.12 17.00
C MET A 1 5.03 8.43 15.56
N SER A 2 5.70 7.84 14.57
CA SER A 2 5.43 8.10 13.15
C SER A 2 3.96 7.84 12.81
N ASN A 3 3.36 8.74 12.01
CA ASN A 3 1.97 8.70 11.53
C ASN A 3 1.59 7.35 10.88
N ILE A 4 2.58 6.66 10.31
CA ILE A 4 2.46 5.32 9.73
C ILE A 4 2.10 4.26 10.78
N LYS A 5 2.68 4.31 11.98
CA LYS A 5 2.42 3.32 13.03
C LYS A 5 0.97 3.36 13.50
N ARG A 6 0.36 4.56 13.54
CA ARG A 6 -1.06 4.73 13.93
C ARG A 6 -2.02 4.20 12.88
N ARG A 7 -1.77 4.47 11.59
CA ARG A 7 -2.61 3.95 10.49
C ARG A 7 -2.57 2.42 10.41
N LEU A 8 -1.40 1.82 10.64
CA LEU A 8 -1.27 0.36 10.66
C LEU A 8 -2.08 -0.28 11.80
N ALA A 9 -1.95 0.26 13.01
CA ALA A 9 -2.69 -0.22 14.19
C ALA A 9 -4.21 -0.10 14.04
N ALA A 10 -4.70 0.99 13.45
CA ALA A 10 -6.13 1.17 13.18
C ALA A 10 -6.69 0.13 12.20
N LEU A 11 -5.90 -0.22 11.17
CA LEU A 11 -6.26 -1.23 10.19
C LEU A 11 -6.22 -2.65 10.77
N GLU A 12 -5.28 -2.93 11.69
CA GLU A 12 -5.20 -4.18 12.44
C GLU A 12 -6.40 -4.35 13.38
N MET A 13 -6.78 -3.29 14.11
CA MET A 13 -7.95 -3.29 15.00
C MET A 13 -9.28 -3.44 14.25
N ALA A 14 -9.39 -2.92 13.03
CA ALA A 14 -10.58 -3.06 12.20
C ALA A 14 -10.71 -4.45 11.52
N SER A 15 -9.86 -5.43 11.88
CA SER A 15 -9.85 -6.76 11.26
C SER A 15 -10.74 -7.77 12.01
N PRO A 16 -11.86 -8.26 11.44
CA PRO A 16 -12.73 -9.24 12.09
C PRO A 16 -12.18 -10.69 12.12
N HIS A 17 -11.00 -10.97 11.54
CA HIS A 17 -10.52 -12.34 11.29
C HIS A 17 -9.14 -12.67 11.88
N GLY A 18 -8.71 -11.97 12.93
CA GLY A 18 -7.42 -12.22 13.59
C GLY A 18 -6.25 -11.44 12.95
N PRO A 19 -4.98 -11.76 13.33
CA PRO A 19 -3.81 -11.03 12.89
C PRO A 19 -3.64 -11.17 11.37
N ALA A 20 -4.02 -10.11 10.65
CA ALA A 20 -3.88 -10.07 9.20
C ALA A 20 -2.44 -9.72 8.81
N ILE A 21 -1.85 -10.51 7.92
CA ILE A 21 -0.55 -10.17 7.33
C ILE A 21 -0.78 -9.03 6.33
N TRP A 22 -0.16 -7.88 6.59
CA TRP A 22 -0.22 -6.71 5.72
C TRP A 22 0.92 -6.70 4.71
N ARG A 23 0.59 -6.79 3.42
CA ARG A 23 1.55 -6.63 2.32
C ARG A 23 1.59 -5.17 1.88
N ARG A 24 2.80 -4.64 1.72
CA ARG A 24 3.03 -3.27 1.28
C ARG A 24 3.46 -3.28 -0.18
N ILE A 25 2.63 -2.69 -1.03
CA ILE A 25 2.85 -2.58 -2.47
C ILE A 25 3.09 -1.11 -2.79
N ILE A 26 4.13 -0.84 -3.57
CA ILE A 26 4.41 0.49 -4.09
C ILE A 26 3.86 0.54 -5.51
N GLN A 27 3.01 1.52 -5.77
CA GLN A 27 2.45 1.81 -7.08
C GLN A 27 3.15 3.06 -7.62
N HIS A 28 3.76 2.96 -8.80
CA HIS A 28 4.30 4.13 -9.50
C HIS A 28 3.17 4.94 -10.16
N SER A 29 3.44 6.20 -10.51
CA SER A 29 2.40 7.12 -11.01
C SER A 29 1.79 6.67 -12.34
N ASP A 30 2.57 5.98 -13.15
CA ASP A 30 2.26 5.39 -14.45
C ASP A 30 1.60 4.00 -14.35
N GLN A 31 1.57 3.40 -13.16
CA GLN A 31 1.00 2.07 -12.95
C GLN A 31 -0.45 2.14 -12.49
N THR A 32 -1.25 1.21 -13.00
CA THR A 32 -2.51 0.81 -12.39
C THR A 32 -2.27 -0.02 -11.13
N GLU A 33 -3.33 -0.20 -10.33
CA GLU A 33 -3.27 -1.04 -9.13
C GLU A 33 -2.90 -2.48 -9.45
N ASP A 34 -3.53 -3.05 -10.50
CA ASP A 34 -3.27 -4.42 -10.94
C ASP A 34 -1.84 -4.64 -11.42
N GLU A 35 -1.26 -3.66 -12.12
CA GLU A 35 0.14 -3.70 -12.55
C GLU A 35 1.09 -3.64 -11.36
N ALA A 36 0.78 -2.81 -10.35
CA ALA A 36 1.58 -2.75 -9.13
C ALA A 36 1.50 -4.07 -8.33
N ILE A 37 0.32 -4.69 -8.26
CA ILE A 37 0.13 -6.01 -7.64
C ILE A 37 0.88 -7.10 -8.42
N ALA A 38 0.80 -7.09 -9.75
CA ALA A 38 1.51 -8.04 -10.60
C ALA A 38 3.03 -7.89 -10.46
N ALA A 39 3.55 -6.66 -10.41
CA ALA A 39 4.97 -6.37 -10.22
C ALA A 39 5.48 -6.79 -8.83
N TYR A 40 4.65 -6.68 -7.79
CA TYR A 40 4.97 -7.20 -6.46
C TYR A 40 5.09 -8.74 -6.43
N GLY A 41 4.28 -9.41 -7.25
CA GLY A 41 4.14 -10.86 -7.33
C GLY A 41 2.85 -11.33 -6.66
N ARG A 42 1.85 -11.74 -7.45
CA ARG A 42 0.56 -12.25 -6.95
C ARG A 42 0.73 -13.53 -6.13
N ASP A 43 1.76 -14.32 -6.44
CA ASP A 43 2.16 -15.54 -5.71
C ASP A 43 2.56 -15.27 -4.25
N ARG A 44 2.95 -14.03 -3.93
CA ARG A 44 3.34 -13.61 -2.57
C ARG A 44 2.17 -13.14 -1.72
N ILE A 45 0.97 -13.09 -2.28
CA ILE A 45 -0.25 -12.58 -1.64
C ILE A 45 -1.17 -13.77 -1.37
N ALA A 46 -1.31 -14.15 -0.10
CA ALA A 46 -2.32 -15.14 0.27
C ALA A 46 -3.72 -14.52 0.20
N PRO A 47 -4.80 -15.32 -0.01
CA PRO A 47 -6.17 -14.80 0.00
C PRO A 47 -6.58 -14.10 1.31
N SER A 48 -5.92 -14.44 2.42
CA SER A 48 -6.11 -13.84 3.74
C SER A 48 -5.27 -12.58 3.98
N ASP A 49 -4.32 -12.28 3.10
CA ASP A 49 -3.45 -11.12 3.24
C ASP A 49 -4.23 -9.85 2.95
N ARG A 50 -3.85 -8.77 3.62
CA ARG A 50 -4.41 -7.43 3.37
C ARG A 50 -3.38 -6.57 2.69
N LEU A 51 -3.82 -5.75 1.74
CA LEU A 51 -2.93 -4.94 0.91
C LEU A 51 -2.94 -3.49 1.36
N ILE A 52 -1.76 -2.89 1.48
CA ILE A 52 -1.57 -1.44 1.51
C ILE A 52 -0.85 -1.05 0.25
N ILE A 53 -1.56 -0.35 -0.63
CA ILE A 53 -1.02 0.14 -1.89
C ILE A 53 -0.69 1.62 -1.71
N ARG A 54 0.58 1.97 -1.94
CA ARG A 54 1.08 3.35 -1.83
C ARG A 54 1.43 3.86 -3.19
N LYS A 55 0.64 4.79 -3.69
CA LYS A 55 0.94 5.51 -4.93
C LYS A 55 2.01 6.57 -4.67
N ILE A 56 3.12 6.49 -5.41
CA ILE A 56 4.12 7.55 -5.48
C ILE A 56 3.75 8.42 -6.68
N VAL A 57 3.50 9.69 -6.43
CA VAL A 57 3.21 10.68 -7.47
C VAL A 57 4.31 11.72 -7.41
N ASP A 58 5.00 11.90 -8.54
CA ASP A 58 5.92 13.02 -8.69
C ASP A 58 5.08 14.27 -9.03
N HIS A 59 4.98 15.18 -8.07
CA HIS A 59 4.48 16.51 -8.34
C HIS A 59 5.69 17.39 -8.59
N THR A 60 6.17 17.45 -9.83
CA THR A 60 7.05 18.52 -10.26
C THR A 60 6.28 19.83 -10.12
N VAL A 61 6.36 20.47 -8.95
CA VAL A 61 5.86 21.81 -8.75
C VAL A 61 6.75 22.71 -9.59
N GLN A 62 6.26 23.17 -10.74
CA GLN A 62 6.85 24.30 -11.44
C GLN A 62 6.65 25.53 -10.55
N LEU A 63 7.57 25.74 -9.61
CA LEU A 63 7.79 27.04 -8.99
C LEU A 63 8.58 27.87 -10.01
N GLY A 64 7.89 28.51 -10.93
CA GLY A 64 8.48 29.48 -11.86
C GLY A 64 7.40 30.45 -12.32
N GLY A 65 7.62 31.76 -12.35
CA GLY A 65 8.77 32.58 -12.00
C GLY A 65 8.37 34.04 -11.95
#